data_AF-A0A949SMA4-F1
#
_entry.id   AF-A0A949SMA4-F1
#
_cell.length_a   1.000
_cell.length_b   1.000
_cell.length_c   1.000
_cell.angle_alpha   90.00
_cell.angle_beta   90.00
_cell.angle_gamma   90.00
#
_symmetry.space_group_name_H-M   'P 1'
#
loop_
_entity.id
_entity.type
_entity.pdbx_description
1 polymer ?
#
loop_
_entity_poly.entity_id
_entity_poly.type
_entity_poly.pdbx_seq_one_letter_code
_entity_poly.pdbx_strand_id
1 'polypeptide(L)'
;MMSSVSKPRNESGFSLVELLISITIFTIVTGSIFGVMSVAKATRSVVSEKTGLNKNVRIALNLVGRDAYNAGFGYPLKNTVILTDNRIGTLLGIPNDPDTTRDTVAPIIAGDNRTLNTYNQTPNVRTDQVTFLFKDSNFNLVGGVSQPLKVNAATTKSGGTIDEIVPLSGSNALCDVNDLYLVTGSSGSTLGLVTAKSGSNKIEFSNGDVLGINKAGPGGTLRMITVPASIQKVRMVTYFVTPDGTLTRREYANIPPVGGATPTNWVDSPLIYGVQNFQIQYIMDDGTVTDNPIAGPDGIAGTADDIPTNLAAVRQIRLTVDVRSVENNTNGQPFQETQTATFSTRNLGYEAN
;
A
#
# COMPACT_ATOMS: atom_id res chain seq x y z
N MET A 1 6.85 71.68 71.10
CA MET A 1 6.96 70.76 69.95
C MET A 1 7.76 69.54 70.39
N MET A 2 7.10 68.40 70.54
CA MET A 2 7.65 67.16 71.07
C MET A 2 8.37 66.42 69.94
N SER A 3 9.70 66.27 70.04
CA SER A 3 10.53 65.50 69.11
C SER A 3 10.29 64.01 69.33
N SER A 4 9.76 63.31 68.32
CA SER A 4 9.58 61.85 68.37
C SER A 4 10.94 61.17 68.21
N VAL A 5 11.44 60.61 69.31
CA VAL A 5 12.64 59.75 69.31
C VAL A 5 12.34 58.49 68.51
N SER A 6 12.96 58.36 67.34
CA SER A 6 12.94 57.13 66.54
C SER A 6 13.74 56.05 67.27
N LYS A 7 13.06 54.98 67.70
CA LYS A 7 13.68 53.80 68.30
C LYS A 7 14.69 53.20 67.30
N PRO A 8 15.97 52.99 67.68
CA PRO A 8 16.92 52.31 66.80
C PRO A 8 16.40 50.88 66.55
N ARG A 9 16.16 50.55 65.28
CA ARG A 9 15.86 49.17 64.88
C ARG A 9 17.13 48.35 65.07
N ASN A 10 17.08 47.36 65.94
CA ASN A 10 18.13 46.33 66.04
C ASN A 10 18.10 45.52 64.75
N GLU A 11 18.97 45.85 63.80
CA GLU A 11 19.27 44.99 62.67
C GLU A 11 20.28 43.93 63.16
N SER A 12 19.75 42.81 63.65
CA SER A 12 20.57 41.63 63.94
C SER A 12 21.07 41.06 62.62
N GLY A 13 22.36 41.21 62.34
CA GLY A 13 23.01 40.57 61.19
C GLY A 13 22.84 39.05 61.25
N PHE A 14 22.75 38.42 60.07
CA PHE A 14 22.61 36.98 59.94
C PHE A 14 23.80 36.24 60.55
N SER A 15 23.53 35.19 61.32
CA SER A 15 24.58 34.27 61.78
C SER A 15 25.11 33.44 60.61
N LEU A 16 26.42 33.17 60.60
CA LEU A 16 27.08 32.32 59.60
C LEU A 16 26.45 30.91 59.56
N VAL A 17 25.98 30.42 60.71
CA VAL A 17 25.25 29.15 60.84
C VAL A 17 23.91 29.21 60.11
N GLU A 18 23.20 30.32 60.22
CA GLU A 18 21.88 30.54 59.63
C GLU A 18 21.96 30.64 58.10
N LEU A 19 23.06 31.22 57.59
CA LEU A 19 23.41 31.20 56.16
C LEU A 19 23.71 29.77 55.66
N LEU A 20 24.48 28.98 56.40
CA LEU A 20 24.80 27.59 56.02
C LEU A 20 23.55 26.70 55.98
N ILE A 21 22.68 26.83 56.98
CA ILE A 21 21.39 26.12 57.01
C ILE A 21 20.54 26.51 55.80
N SER A 22 20.46 27.81 55.50
CA SER A 22 19.69 28.33 54.36
C SER A 22 20.19 27.79 53.02
N ILE A 23 21.51 27.80 52.79
CA ILE A 23 22.13 27.27 51.56
C ILE A 23 21.90 25.76 51.43
N THR A 24 21.98 25.02 52.55
CA THR A 24 21.76 23.57 52.56
C THR A 24 20.31 23.24 52.18
N ILE A 25 19.34 23.91 52.80
CA ILE A 25 17.92 23.73 52.49
C ILE A 25 17.65 24.13 51.04
N PHE A 26 18.17 25.27 50.58
CA PHE A 26 18.02 25.72 49.20
C PHE A 26 18.55 24.70 48.20
N THR A 27 19.71 24.08 48.48
CA THR A 27 20.30 23.05 47.63
C THR A 27 19.45 21.78 47.58
N ILE A 28 18.92 21.33 48.73
CA ILE A 28 18.03 20.17 48.81
C ILE A 28 16.75 20.41 48.00
N VAL A 29 16.13 21.59 48.16
CA VAL A 29 14.89 21.94 47.45
C VAL A 29 15.15 22.06 45.94
N THR A 30 16.23 22.77 45.56
CA THR A 30 16.60 22.96 44.16
C THR A 30 16.96 21.63 43.49
N GLY A 31 17.72 20.76 44.15
CA GLY A 31 18.02 19.41 43.68
C GLY A 31 16.76 18.57 43.46
N SER A 32 15.78 18.68 44.37
CA SER A 32 14.48 18.01 44.24
C SER A 32 13.69 18.51 43.01
N ILE A 33 13.68 19.83 42.78
CA ILE A 33 13.01 20.44 41.61
C ILE A 33 13.68 19.98 40.30
N PHE A 34 15.02 19.97 40.25
CA PHE A 34 15.76 19.50 39.08
C PHE A 34 15.51 18.01 38.80
N GLY A 35 15.42 17.18 39.84
CA GLY A 35 15.07 15.78 39.71
C GLY A 35 13.70 15.58 39.06
N VAL A 36 12.66 16.25 39.57
CA VAL A 36 11.30 16.18 39.01
C VAL A 36 11.25 16.70 37.58
N MET A 37 11.92 17.83 37.30
CA MET A 37 11.95 18.40 35.96
C MET A 37 12.65 17.48 34.94
N SER A 38 13.72 16.80 35.33
CA SER A 38 14.43 15.85 34.45
C SER A 38 13.52 14.69 34.06
N VAL A 39 12.82 14.09 35.05
CA VAL A 39 11.84 13.03 34.82
C VAL A 39 10.69 13.53 33.93
N ALA A 40 10.15 14.72 34.21
CA ALA A 40 9.06 15.30 33.42
C ALA A 40 9.46 15.53 31.95
N LYS A 41 10.69 15.96 31.68
CA LYS A 41 11.22 16.10 30.31
C LYS A 41 11.33 14.75 29.61
N ALA A 42 11.88 13.74 30.27
CA ALA A 42 12.01 12.40 29.72
C ALA A 42 10.64 11.78 29.40
N THR A 43 9.68 11.87 30.33
CA THR A 43 8.29 11.40 30.11
C THR A 43 7.61 12.12 28.97
N ARG A 44 7.80 13.44 28.85
CA ARG A 44 7.23 14.22 27.74
C ARG A 44 7.78 13.77 26.38
N SER A 45 9.09 13.49 26.29
CA SER A 45 9.70 12.98 25.04
C SER A 45 9.09 11.64 24.66
N VAL A 46 9.01 10.70 25.61
CA VAL A 46 8.42 9.37 25.41
C VAL A 46 6.99 9.46 24.88
N VAL A 47 6.16 10.29 25.52
CA VAL A 47 4.75 10.45 25.14
C VAL A 47 4.64 11.12 23.77
N SER A 48 5.49 12.10 23.47
CA SER A 48 5.53 12.79 22.18
C SER A 48 5.87 11.81 21.05
N GLU A 49 6.94 11.02 21.21
CA GLU A 49 7.38 10.03 20.22
C GLU A 49 6.31 8.95 19.98
N LYS A 50 5.76 8.37 21.05
CA LYS A 50 4.68 7.39 20.93
C LYS A 50 3.45 7.95 20.23
N THR A 51 3.12 9.21 20.50
CA THR A 51 2.00 9.89 19.83
C THR A 51 2.29 10.12 18.35
N GLY A 52 3.53 10.50 18.00
CA GLY A 52 3.97 10.67 16.62
C GLY A 52 3.88 9.37 15.82
N LEU A 53 4.46 8.28 16.36
CA LEU A 53 4.37 6.95 15.76
C LEU A 53 2.93 6.51 15.57
N ASN A 54 2.10 6.63 16.61
CA ASN A 54 0.70 6.23 16.55
C ASN A 54 -0.10 6.97 15.47
N LYS A 55 0.15 8.27 15.29
CA LYS A 55 -0.50 9.08 14.25
C LYS A 55 -0.07 8.63 12.86
N ASN A 56 1.23 8.46 12.65
CA ASN A 56 1.79 8.07 11.36
C ASN A 56 1.27 6.70 10.91
N VAL A 57 1.29 5.70 11.82
CA VAL A 57 0.77 4.36 11.53
C VAL A 57 -0.72 4.39 11.20
N ARG A 58 -1.52 5.16 11.94
CA ARG A 58 -2.96 5.33 11.64
C ARG A 58 -3.21 5.94 10.26
N ILE A 59 -2.43 6.94 9.86
CA ILE A 59 -2.55 7.55 8.54
C ILE A 59 -2.27 6.51 7.45
N ALA A 60 -1.20 5.71 7.60
CA ALA A 60 -0.89 4.65 6.65
C ALA A 60 -1.97 3.57 6.60
N LEU A 61 -2.42 3.08 7.77
CA LEU A 61 -3.48 2.07 7.85
C LEU A 61 -4.80 2.58 7.25
N ASN A 62 -5.16 3.84 7.47
CA ASN A 62 -6.35 4.43 6.84
C ASN A 62 -6.24 4.49 5.31
N LEU A 63 -5.04 4.78 4.78
CA LEU A 63 -4.81 4.80 3.35
C LEU A 63 -4.92 3.40 2.75
N VAL A 64 -4.27 2.40 3.38
CA VAL A 64 -4.41 0.98 3.00
C VAL A 64 -5.88 0.56 3.07
N GLY A 65 -6.58 0.89 4.15
CA GLY A 65 -7.98 0.55 4.34
C GLY A 65 -8.91 1.13 3.27
N ARG A 66 -8.63 2.35 2.79
CA ARG A 66 -9.37 2.95 1.67
C ARG A 66 -9.16 2.19 0.37
N ASP A 67 -7.92 1.84 0.05
CA ASP A 67 -7.60 1.13 -1.19
C ASP A 67 -8.08 -0.34 -1.10
N ALA A 68 -8.02 -0.97 0.08
CA ALA A 68 -8.59 -2.29 0.36
C ALA A 68 -10.12 -2.34 0.24
N TYR A 69 -10.80 -1.30 0.73
CA TYR A 69 -12.26 -1.19 0.57
C TYR A 69 -12.66 -1.06 -0.91
N ASN A 70 -11.85 -0.38 -1.71
CA ASN A 70 -12.09 -0.25 -3.14
C ASN A 70 -11.63 -1.46 -3.94
N ALA A 71 -10.80 -2.34 -3.39
CA ALA A 71 -10.33 -3.54 -4.07
C ALA A 71 -11.51 -4.38 -4.57
N GLY A 72 -11.52 -4.69 -5.87
CA GLY A 72 -12.61 -5.41 -6.53
C GLY A 72 -13.71 -4.51 -7.10
N PHE A 73 -13.73 -3.21 -6.80
CA PHE A 73 -14.72 -2.31 -7.39
C PHE A 73 -14.56 -2.23 -8.92
N GLY A 74 -15.63 -2.53 -9.64
CA GLY A 74 -15.64 -2.60 -11.10
C GLY A 74 -14.96 -3.84 -11.68
N TYR A 75 -14.54 -4.80 -10.86
CA TYR A 75 -14.01 -6.08 -11.32
C TYR A 75 -15.17 -6.99 -11.82
N PRO A 76 -14.95 -7.79 -12.87
CA PRO A 76 -15.99 -8.66 -13.43
C PRO A 76 -16.42 -9.76 -12.44
N LEU A 77 -17.70 -9.74 -12.04
CA LEU A 77 -18.29 -10.63 -11.02
C LEU A 77 -18.30 -12.14 -11.36
N LYS A 78 -18.00 -12.51 -12.61
CA LYS A 78 -18.08 -13.91 -13.12
C LYS A 78 -16.98 -14.32 -14.09
N ASN A 79 -16.14 -13.38 -14.53
CA ASN A 79 -15.07 -13.67 -15.48
C ASN A 79 -13.74 -13.48 -14.76
N THR A 80 -12.95 -14.54 -14.70
CA THR A 80 -11.56 -14.42 -14.25
C THR A 80 -10.83 -13.49 -15.22
N VAL A 81 -10.01 -12.60 -14.66
CA VAL A 81 -9.10 -11.80 -15.46
C VAL A 81 -7.92 -12.69 -15.77
N ILE A 82 -7.75 -13.01 -17.05
CA ILE A 82 -6.73 -13.94 -17.50
C ILE A 82 -5.53 -13.14 -17.97
N LEU A 83 -4.35 -13.54 -17.52
CA LEU A 83 -3.09 -13.01 -18.01
C LEU A 83 -2.25 -14.07 -18.70
N THR A 84 -1.14 -13.63 -19.27
CA THR A 84 -0.12 -14.59 -19.70
C THR A 84 0.48 -15.24 -18.46
N ASP A 85 0.74 -16.53 -18.59
CA ASP A 85 1.48 -17.38 -17.66
C ASP A 85 2.62 -16.63 -16.95
N ASN A 86 2.62 -16.69 -15.62
CA ASN A 86 3.68 -16.26 -14.72
C ASN A 86 4.06 -14.76 -14.75
N ARG A 87 3.21 -13.92 -15.36
CA ARG A 87 3.48 -12.48 -15.48
C ARG A 87 3.30 -11.72 -14.19
N ILE A 88 2.26 -12.04 -13.41
CA ILE A 88 2.02 -11.39 -12.13
C ILE A 88 3.03 -11.87 -11.08
N GLY A 89 3.36 -13.16 -11.11
CA GLY A 89 4.47 -13.74 -10.35
C GLY A 89 5.75 -12.95 -10.50
N THR A 90 6.18 -12.77 -11.75
CA THR A 90 7.39 -12.01 -12.10
C THR A 90 7.29 -10.53 -11.72
N LEU A 91 6.16 -9.86 -11.99
CA LEU A 91 5.99 -8.43 -11.75
C LEU A 91 5.96 -8.05 -10.27
N LEU A 92 5.22 -8.83 -9.48
CA LEU A 92 5.06 -8.60 -8.04
C LEU A 92 6.14 -9.30 -7.23
N GLY A 93 6.97 -10.12 -7.87
CA GLY A 93 7.93 -10.98 -7.21
C GLY A 93 7.23 -11.91 -6.22
N ILE A 94 6.10 -12.51 -6.58
CA ILE A 94 5.45 -13.63 -5.85
C ILE A 94 5.85 -14.96 -6.52
N PRO A 95 5.78 -16.11 -5.83
CA PRO A 95 6.13 -17.39 -6.46
C PRO A 95 5.28 -17.61 -7.70
N ASN A 96 5.94 -18.07 -8.75
CA ASN A 96 5.30 -18.53 -9.98
C ASN A 96 4.60 -19.84 -9.68
N ASP A 97 3.40 -20.05 -10.24
CA ASP A 97 2.77 -21.35 -10.21
C ASP A 97 3.55 -22.33 -11.11
N PRO A 98 3.59 -23.62 -10.77
CA PRO A 98 4.40 -24.60 -11.50
C PRO A 98 3.75 -25.08 -12.79
N ASP A 99 2.50 -24.67 -13.06
CA ASP A 99 1.82 -25.03 -14.29
C ASP A 99 2.25 -24.12 -15.46
N THR A 100 1.79 -24.45 -16.66
CA THR A 100 2.08 -23.67 -17.89
C THR A 100 0.82 -23.06 -18.49
N THR A 101 -0.25 -23.06 -17.70
CA THR A 101 -1.53 -22.53 -18.07
C THR A 101 -1.52 -21.02 -17.86
N ARG A 102 -2.68 -20.39 -18.04
CA ARG A 102 -2.76 -18.94 -17.90
C ARG A 102 -3.24 -18.58 -16.51
N ASP A 103 -2.53 -17.66 -15.88
CA ASP A 103 -2.87 -17.19 -14.54
C ASP A 103 -4.20 -16.44 -14.55
N THR A 104 -4.96 -16.65 -13.48
CA THR A 104 -6.09 -15.79 -13.14
C THR A 104 -5.65 -14.75 -12.14
N VAL A 105 -6.05 -13.50 -12.37
CA VAL A 105 -5.79 -12.40 -11.47
C VAL A 105 -7.04 -12.18 -10.63
N ALA A 106 -6.85 -12.10 -9.32
CA ALA A 106 -7.85 -11.65 -8.38
C ALA A 106 -7.65 -10.16 -8.09
N PRO A 107 -8.69 -9.44 -7.64
CA PRO A 107 -8.54 -8.02 -7.29
C PRO A 107 -7.68 -7.78 -6.05
N ILE A 108 -7.39 -8.83 -5.29
CA ILE A 108 -6.46 -8.81 -4.17
C ILE A 108 -5.43 -9.88 -4.45
N ILE A 109 -4.16 -9.51 -4.41
CA ILE A 109 -3.05 -10.45 -4.60
C ILE A 109 -2.19 -10.41 -3.35
N ALA A 110 -2.03 -11.57 -2.74
CA ALA A 110 -1.24 -11.76 -1.54
C ALA A 110 0.23 -12.02 -1.87
N GLY A 111 1.13 -11.48 -1.07
CA GLY A 111 2.53 -11.85 -1.07
C GLY A 111 3.02 -12.04 0.36
N ASP A 112 3.03 -13.29 0.80
CA ASP A 112 3.51 -13.69 2.12
C ASP A 112 5.05 -13.71 2.16
N ASN A 113 5.64 -13.10 3.19
CA ASN A 113 7.07 -13.13 3.50
C ASN A 113 8.01 -12.75 2.33
N ARG A 114 7.63 -11.75 1.53
CA ARG A 114 8.36 -11.40 0.29
C ARG A 114 9.58 -10.52 0.53
N THR A 115 9.43 -9.44 1.29
CA THR A 115 10.50 -8.44 1.40
C THR A 115 11.32 -8.63 2.66
N LEU A 116 12.64 -8.82 2.50
CA LEU A 116 13.58 -8.89 3.63
C LEU A 116 13.72 -7.50 4.25
N ASN A 117 13.41 -7.40 5.55
CA ASN A 117 13.52 -6.16 6.29
C ASN A 117 14.83 -6.13 7.09
N THR A 118 15.85 -5.47 6.55
CA THR A 118 17.15 -5.32 7.21
C THR A 118 17.14 -4.29 8.35
N TYR A 119 16.07 -3.52 8.47
CA TYR A 119 15.90 -2.58 9.57
C TYR A 119 15.53 -3.28 10.89
N ASN A 120 14.97 -4.49 10.82
CA ASN A 120 14.71 -5.29 12.00
C ASN A 120 16.02 -5.78 12.63
N GLN A 121 16.10 -5.78 13.97
CA GLN A 121 17.28 -6.27 14.69
C GLN A 121 17.36 -7.81 14.68
N THR A 122 16.21 -8.47 14.50
CA THR A 122 16.15 -9.91 14.30
C THR A 122 16.56 -10.21 12.85
N PRO A 123 17.62 -11.00 12.63
CA PRO A 123 18.04 -11.36 11.28
C PRO A 123 16.93 -12.12 10.54
N ASN A 124 16.89 -11.94 9.21
CA ASN A 124 16.01 -12.68 8.30
C ASN A 124 14.50 -12.46 8.50
N VAL A 125 14.09 -11.39 9.19
CA VAL A 125 12.67 -11.03 9.24
C VAL A 125 12.21 -10.59 7.86
N ARG A 126 11.20 -11.29 7.35
CA ARG A 126 10.52 -10.98 6.11
C ARG A 126 9.18 -10.33 6.41
N THR A 127 8.76 -9.47 5.51
CA THR A 127 7.52 -8.72 5.59
C THR A 127 6.66 -9.03 4.39
N ASP A 128 5.36 -8.89 4.59
CA ASP A 128 4.37 -9.20 3.59
C ASP A 128 4.20 -8.04 2.62
N GLN A 129 3.54 -8.34 1.52
CA GLN A 129 3.04 -7.35 0.58
C GLN A 129 1.61 -7.71 0.18
N VAL A 130 0.83 -6.69 -0.16
CA VAL A 130 -0.51 -6.88 -0.72
C VAL A 130 -0.71 -5.94 -1.89
N THR A 131 -1.33 -6.46 -2.95
CA THR A 131 -1.66 -5.68 -4.14
C THR A 131 -3.17 -5.63 -4.30
N PHE A 132 -3.69 -4.42 -4.54
CA PHE A 132 -5.10 -4.18 -4.83
C PHE A 132 -5.28 -3.74 -6.27
N LEU A 133 -6.30 -4.29 -6.92
CA LEU A 133 -6.79 -3.85 -8.22
C LEU A 133 -8.22 -3.36 -8.10
N PHE A 134 -8.48 -2.17 -8.64
CA PHE A 134 -9.79 -1.56 -8.64
C PHE A 134 -9.95 -0.56 -9.78
N LYS A 135 -11.18 -0.29 -10.18
CA LYS A 135 -11.53 0.66 -11.24
C LYS A 135 -11.17 2.09 -10.85
N ASP A 136 -10.67 2.87 -11.81
CA ASP A 136 -10.51 4.31 -11.66
C ASP A 136 -11.88 5.01 -11.72
N SER A 137 -12.24 5.68 -10.63
CA SER A 137 -13.52 6.40 -10.48
C SER A 137 -13.61 7.67 -11.34
N ASN A 138 -12.52 8.13 -11.94
CA ASN A 138 -12.48 9.33 -12.78
C ASN A 138 -12.45 9.03 -14.29
N PHE A 139 -12.44 7.75 -14.68
CA PHE A 139 -12.41 7.37 -16.09
C PHE A 139 -13.77 7.53 -16.76
N ASN A 140 -13.81 8.21 -17.92
CA ASN A 140 -15.02 8.35 -18.75
C ASN A 140 -16.27 8.72 -17.93
N LEU A 141 -16.22 9.87 -17.26
CA LEU A 141 -17.30 10.36 -16.41
C LEU A 141 -18.52 10.76 -17.24
N VAL A 142 -19.62 10.04 -17.06
CA VAL A 142 -20.93 10.38 -17.62
C VAL A 142 -21.88 10.64 -16.46
N GLY A 143 -22.36 11.88 -16.33
CA GLY A 143 -23.19 12.28 -15.19
C GLY A 143 -22.50 12.15 -13.83
N GLY A 144 -21.17 12.28 -13.79
CA GLY A 144 -20.37 12.16 -12.56
C GLY A 144 -20.04 10.73 -12.12
N VAL A 145 -20.41 9.71 -12.92
CA VAL A 145 -20.09 8.31 -12.65
C VAL A 145 -19.15 7.78 -13.72
N SER A 146 -18.08 7.08 -13.31
CA SER A 146 -17.15 6.43 -14.24
C SER A 146 -17.83 5.27 -14.96
N GLN A 147 -17.82 5.29 -16.30
CA GLN A 147 -18.47 4.30 -17.15
C GLN A 147 -17.46 3.56 -18.04
N PRO A 148 -17.60 2.25 -18.25
CA PRO A 148 -16.74 1.53 -19.18
C PRO A 148 -16.99 2.01 -20.62
N LEU A 149 -15.92 2.19 -21.39
CA LEU A 149 -15.98 2.60 -22.78
C LEU A 149 -16.23 1.36 -23.64
N LYS A 150 -17.24 1.38 -24.52
CA LYS A 150 -17.53 0.25 -25.42
C LYS A 150 -16.49 0.18 -26.54
N VAL A 151 -16.02 -1.03 -26.84
CA VAL A 151 -14.95 -1.27 -27.81
C VAL A 151 -15.28 -2.42 -28.75
N ASN A 152 -14.66 -2.40 -29.94
CA ASN A 152 -14.60 -3.56 -30.82
C ASN A 152 -13.66 -4.65 -30.28
N ALA A 153 -13.75 -5.84 -30.86
CA ALA A 153 -12.75 -6.89 -30.62
C ALA A 153 -11.35 -6.37 -31.00
N ALA A 154 -10.34 -6.75 -30.23
CA ALA A 154 -8.96 -6.38 -30.53
C ALA A 154 -8.55 -6.98 -31.88
N THR A 155 -7.81 -6.24 -32.70
CA THR A 155 -7.26 -6.66 -34.00
C THR A 155 -5.75 -6.57 -33.99
N THR A 156 -5.03 -7.53 -34.58
CA THR A 156 -3.58 -7.43 -34.68
C THR A 156 -3.18 -6.63 -35.93
N LYS A 157 -2.29 -5.65 -35.77
CA LYS A 157 -1.71 -4.87 -36.87
C LYS A 157 -0.89 -5.78 -37.79
N SER A 158 -0.79 -5.41 -39.07
CA SER A 158 0.03 -6.14 -40.05
C SER A 158 1.47 -6.26 -39.54
N GLY A 159 1.91 -7.49 -39.24
CA GLY A 159 3.19 -7.78 -38.57
C GLY A 159 3.07 -8.61 -37.30
N GLY A 160 1.88 -8.77 -36.72
CA GLY A 160 1.63 -9.76 -35.66
C GLY A 160 2.07 -9.35 -34.25
N THR A 161 2.65 -8.16 -34.08
CA THR A 161 3.37 -7.73 -32.86
C THR A 161 2.64 -6.68 -32.03
N ILE A 162 1.54 -6.12 -32.54
CA ILE A 162 0.74 -5.07 -31.89
C ILE A 162 -0.74 -5.43 -32.02
N ASP A 163 -1.44 -5.48 -30.89
CA ASP A 163 -2.90 -5.56 -30.87
C ASP A 163 -3.49 -4.15 -30.74
N GLU A 164 -4.57 -3.90 -31.47
CA GLU A 164 -5.26 -2.63 -31.58
C GLU A 164 -6.70 -2.80 -31.11
N ILE A 165 -7.17 -1.89 -30.26
CA ILE A 165 -8.59 -1.76 -29.90
C ILE A 165 -9.13 -0.44 -30.44
N VAL A 166 -10.32 -0.50 -31.04
CA VAL A 166 -11.05 0.68 -31.53
C VAL A 166 -12.26 0.95 -30.61
N PRO A 167 -12.29 2.07 -29.89
CA PRO A 167 -13.49 2.51 -29.20
C PRO A 167 -14.66 2.76 -30.16
N LEU A 168 -15.87 2.32 -29.77
CA LEU A 168 -17.07 2.54 -30.57
C LEU A 168 -17.47 4.02 -30.68
N SER A 169 -16.99 4.86 -29.76
CA SER A 169 -17.11 6.32 -29.86
C SER A 169 -16.32 6.90 -31.03
N GLY A 170 -15.41 6.14 -31.63
CA GLY A 170 -14.48 6.63 -32.65
C GLY A 170 -13.38 7.54 -32.11
N SER A 171 -13.20 7.62 -30.79
CA SER A 171 -12.19 8.47 -30.14
C SER A 171 -11.41 7.72 -29.06
N ASN A 172 -10.09 7.84 -29.10
CA ASN A 172 -9.15 7.36 -28.07
C ASN A 172 -8.71 8.46 -27.09
N ALA A 173 -9.35 9.64 -27.10
CA ALA A 173 -8.94 10.79 -26.29
C ALA A 173 -9.02 10.56 -24.76
N LEU A 174 -9.87 9.62 -24.33
CA LEU A 174 -10.01 9.23 -22.92
C LEU A 174 -8.93 8.24 -22.47
N CYS A 175 -8.11 7.74 -23.40
CA CYS A 175 -7.06 6.78 -23.12
C CYS A 175 -5.70 7.43 -23.28
N ASP A 176 -4.80 7.16 -22.34
CA ASP A 176 -3.44 7.65 -22.39
C ASP A 176 -2.42 6.52 -22.46
N VAL A 177 -1.26 6.85 -23.01
CA VAL A 177 -0.14 5.92 -23.05
C VAL A 177 0.33 5.69 -21.62
N ASN A 178 0.69 4.45 -21.29
CA ASN A 178 1.01 3.98 -19.95
C ASN A 178 -0.20 3.82 -19.00
N ASP A 179 -1.44 3.94 -19.49
CA ASP A 179 -2.61 3.60 -18.66
C ASP A 179 -2.88 2.10 -18.68
N LEU A 180 -3.19 1.56 -17.49
CA LEU A 180 -3.59 0.17 -17.30
C LEU A 180 -5.11 0.04 -17.44
N TYR A 181 -5.54 -0.87 -18.30
CA TYR A 181 -6.95 -1.11 -18.55
C TYR A 181 -7.34 -2.55 -18.27
N LEU A 182 -8.56 -2.70 -17.79
CA LEU A 182 -9.30 -3.94 -17.76
C LEU A 182 -10.22 -3.97 -18.97
N VAL A 183 -10.00 -4.95 -19.85
CA VAL A 183 -10.81 -5.20 -21.04
C VAL A 183 -11.69 -6.41 -20.75
N THR A 184 -13.00 -6.21 -20.78
CA THR A 184 -14.01 -7.23 -20.50
C THR A 184 -14.90 -7.41 -21.71
N GLY A 185 -15.09 -8.66 -22.13
CA GLY A 185 -16.03 -9.02 -23.19
C GLY A 185 -16.81 -10.27 -22.84
N SER A 186 -17.43 -10.88 -23.86
CA SER A 186 -18.34 -12.01 -23.64
C SER A 186 -17.63 -13.32 -23.30
N SER A 187 -16.38 -13.47 -23.73
CA SER A 187 -15.56 -14.67 -23.49
C SER A 187 -14.66 -14.59 -22.26
N GLY A 188 -14.54 -13.43 -21.59
CA GLY A 188 -13.65 -13.27 -20.45
C GLY A 188 -13.23 -11.82 -20.19
N SER A 189 -12.20 -11.66 -19.36
CA SER A 189 -11.54 -10.37 -19.13
C SER A 189 -10.02 -10.51 -19.13
N THR A 190 -9.30 -9.47 -19.48
CA THR A 190 -7.83 -9.40 -19.43
C THR A 190 -7.38 -8.00 -19.02
N LEU A 191 -6.19 -7.87 -18.44
CA LEU A 191 -5.53 -6.56 -18.35
C LEU A 191 -4.75 -6.30 -19.63
N GLY A 192 -4.58 -5.02 -19.95
CA GLY A 192 -3.72 -4.54 -21.02
C GLY A 192 -3.18 -3.16 -20.67
N LEU A 193 -1.89 -2.96 -20.93
CA LEU A 193 -1.22 -1.67 -20.77
C LEU A 193 -1.11 -0.97 -22.11
N VAL A 194 -1.59 0.27 -22.21
CA VAL A 194 -1.50 1.01 -23.47
C VAL A 194 -0.05 1.40 -23.76
N THR A 195 0.48 0.94 -24.87
CA THR A 195 1.86 1.25 -25.30
C THR A 195 1.91 2.43 -26.27
N ALA A 196 0.85 2.65 -27.04
CA ALA A 196 0.77 3.76 -27.99
C ALA A 196 -0.68 4.06 -28.40
N LYS A 197 -0.87 5.17 -29.10
CA LYS A 197 -2.13 5.56 -29.75
C LYS A 197 -1.87 5.71 -31.25
N SER A 198 -2.75 5.16 -32.08
CA SER A 198 -2.62 5.21 -33.53
C SER A 198 -3.81 5.97 -34.11
N GLY A 199 -3.53 7.11 -34.74
CA GLY A 199 -4.57 8.08 -35.12
C GLY A 199 -5.40 8.55 -33.93
N SER A 200 -6.64 8.99 -34.21
CA SER A 200 -7.57 9.49 -33.20
C SER A 200 -8.46 8.41 -32.58
N ASN A 201 -8.40 7.16 -33.06
CA ASN A 201 -9.41 6.15 -32.74
C ASN A 201 -8.85 4.77 -32.39
N LYS A 202 -7.54 4.56 -32.36
CA LYS A 202 -6.95 3.25 -31.99
C LYS A 202 -6.08 3.36 -30.74
N ILE A 203 -6.16 2.32 -29.93
CA ILE A 203 -5.36 2.10 -28.73
C ILE A 203 -4.48 0.88 -29.02
N GLU A 204 -3.16 1.01 -28.88
CA GLU A 204 -2.19 -0.03 -29.24
C GLU A 204 -1.59 -0.69 -27.98
N PHE A 205 -1.54 -2.03 -28.00
CA PHE A 205 -0.97 -2.91 -26.97
C PHE A 205 0.13 -3.77 -27.61
N SER A 206 1.38 -3.62 -27.17
CA SER A 206 2.55 -4.34 -27.71
C SER A 206 3.29 -5.10 -26.62
N ASN A 207 4.07 -6.12 -27.01
CA ASN A 207 4.82 -7.03 -26.12
C ASN A 207 5.93 -6.38 -25.28
N GLY A 208 6.30 -5.12 -25.57
CA GLY A 208 7.37 -4.38 -24.89
C GLY A 208 6.85 -3.35 -23.90
N ASP A 209 5.68 -3.59 -23.30
CA ASP A 209 5.08 -2.70 -22.33
C ASP A 209 5.90 -2.67 -21.02
N VAL A 210 5.83 -1.56 -20.29
CA VAL A 210 6.68 -1.34 -19.10
C VAL A 210 6.39 -2.29 -17.95
N LEU A 211 5.21 -2.93 -17.92
CA LEU A 211 4.84 -3.93 -16.92
C LEU A 211 5.02 -5.37 -17.44
N GLY A 212 5.30 -5.56 -18.73
CA GLY A 212 5.38 -6.86 -19.39
C GLY A 212 4.07 -7.66 -19.34
N ILE A 213 2.92 -6.99 -19.18
CA ILE A 213 1.60 -7.63 -19.05
C ILE A 213 1.03 -7.99 -20.42
N ASN A 214 1.37 -7.23 -21.46
CA ASN A 214 0.82 -7.45 -22.78
C ASN A 214 1.44 -8.67 -23.45
N LYS A 215 0.58 -9.45 -24.11
CA LYS A 215 0.97 -10.43 -25.10
C LYS A 215 0.16 -10.19 -26.36
N ALA A 216 0.74 -9.46 -27.30
CA ALA A 216 0.18 -9.15 -28.60
C ALA A 216 0.25 -10.35 -29.56
N GLY A 217 -0.69 -10.38 -30.50
CA GLY A 217 -0.75 -11.38 -31.57
C GLY A 217 -1.81 -12.47 -31.33
N PRO A 218 -1.96 -13.44 -32.24
CA PRO A 218 -3.09 -14.37 -32.25
C PRO A 218 -3.26 -15.22 -30.97
N GLY A 219 -2.19 -15.49 -30.23
CA GLY A 219 -2.21 -16.20 -28.94
C GLY A 219 -2.33 -15.30 -27.71
N GLY A 220 -2.47 -13.99 -27.91
CA GLY A 220 -2.61 -12.98 -26.87
C GLY A 220 -3.93 -13.08 -26.11
N THR A 221 -3.91 -12.70 -24.83
CA THR A 221 -5.13 -12.69 -23.98
C THR A 221 -6.16 -11.68 -24.48
N LEU A 222 -5.71 -10.55 -25.03
CA LEU A 222 -6.56 -9.51 -25.60
C LEU A 222 -7.35 -9.99 -26.83
N ARG A 223 -6.76 -10.87 -27.64
CA ARG A 223 -7.37 -11.45 -28.84
C ARG A 223 -8.45 -12.50 -28.55
N MET A 224 -8.48 -13.01 -27.32
CA MET A 224 -9.52 -13.94 -26.89
C MET A 224 -10.82 -13.25 -26.51
N ILE A 225 -10.79 -11.94 -26.27
CA ILE A 225 -11.96 -11.18 -25.85
C ILE A 225 -12.90 -10.97 -27.04
N THR A 226 -14.12 -11.49 -26.93
CA THR A 226 -15.17 -11.37 -27.96
C THR A 226 -16.14 -10.24 -27.66
N VAL A 227 -16.72 -9.67 -28.72
CA VAL A 227 -17.75 -8.63 -28.62
C VAL A 227 -19.10 -9.20 -28.16
N PRO A 228 -19.95 -8.41 -27.46
CA PRO A 228 -19.72 -7.04 -27.00
C PRO A 228 -18.58 -6.95 -25.98
N ALA A 229 -17.70 -5.96 -26.15
CA ALA A 229 -16.55 -5.72 -25.30
C ALA A 229 -16.53 -4.27 -24.77
N SER A 230 -15.88 -4.08 -23.64
CA SER A 230 -15.68 -2.77 -23.02
C SER A 230 -14.35 -2.69 -22.30
N ILE A 231 -13.83 -1.47 -22.20
CA ILE A 231 -12.57 -1.16 -21.55
C ILE A 231 -12.81 -0.15 -20.42
N GLN A 232 -12.10 -0.34 -19.31
CA GLN A 232 -12.13 0.58 -18.16
C GLN A 232 -10.75 0.73 -17.55
N LYS A 233 -10.40 1.95 -17.16
CA LYS A 233 -9.12 2.22 -16.51
C LYS A 233 -9.12 1.60 -15.11
N VAL A 234 -8.04 0.94 -14.75
CA VAL A 234 -7.86 0.32 -13.44
C VAL A 234 -6.57 0.82 -12.80
N ARG A 235 -6.56 0.82 -11.47
CA ARG A 235 -5.40 1.10 -10.65
C ARG A 235 -4.92 -0.19 -10.01
N MET A 236 -3.61 -0.39 -10.04
CA MET A 236 -2.94 -1.48 -9.36
C MET A 236 -1.96 -0.87 -8.36
N VAL A 237 -2.16 -1.20 -7.09
CA VAL A 237 -1.46 -0.57 -5.97
C VAL A 237 -0.92 -1.64 -5.05
N THR A 238 0.38 -1.64 -4.77
CA THR A 238 1.02 -2.57 -3.84
C THR A 238 1.51 -1.83 -2.59
N TYR A 239 1.31 -2.44 -1.43
CA TYR A 239 1.90 -2.00 -0.18
C TYR A 239 2.94 -3.03 0.25
N PHE A 240 4.14 -2.56 0.57
CA PHE A 240 5.26 -3.39 1.01
C PHE A 240 6.23 -2.56 1.84
N VAL A 241 7.07 -3.23 2.65
CA VAL A 241 8.12 -2.56 3.43
C VAL A 241 9.44 -2.73 2.69
N THR A 242 10.10 -1.62 2.38
CA THR A 242 11.45 -1.63 1.79
C THR A 242 12.50 -2.08 2.82
N PRO A 243 13.69 -2.54 2.40
CA PRO A 243 14.69 -3.09 3.33
C PRO A 243 15.18 -2.13 4.42
N ASP A 244 15.05 -0.82 4.21
CA ASP A 244 15.34 0.26 5.16
C ASP A 244 14.23 0.49 6.21
N GLY A 245 13.15 -0.29 6.16
CA GLY A 245 12.04 -0.19 7.12
C GLY A 245 11.03 0.90 6.76
N THR A 246 10.87 1.23 5.48
CA THR A 246 9.88 2.20 5.02
C THR A 246 8.68 1.48 4.41
N LEU A 247 7.48 1.63 4.99
CA LEU A 247 6.26 1.14 4.35
C LEU A 247 5.93 2.07 3.17
N THR A 248 5.88 1.49 1.99
CA THR A 248 5.74 2.22 0.73
C THR A 248 4.47 1.76 0.03
N ARG A 249 3.71 2.73 -0.49
CA ARG A 249 2.64 2.51 -1.46
C ARG A 249 3.22 2.68 -2.86
N ARG A 250 3.16 1.62 -3.67
CA ARG A 250 3.56 1.64 -5.08
C ARG A 250 2.34 1.60 -5.98
N GLU A 251 2.22 2.58 -6.86
CA GLU A 251 1.21 2.58 -7.92
C GLU A 251 1.88 2.19 -9.24
N TYR A 252 1.35 1.18 -9.90
CA TYR A 252 1.85 0.68 -11.17
C TYR A 252 1.11 1.35 -12.32
N ALA A 253 1.86 1.73 -13.37
CA ALA A 253 1.31 2.40 -14.55
C ALA A 253 0.50 3.68 -14.19
N ASN A 254 -0.30 4.19 -15.12
CA ASN A 254 -1.13 5.39 -15.00
C ASN A 254 -0.35 6.67 -14.65
N ILE A 255 0.95 6.68 -14.91
CA ILE A 255 1.83 7.82 -14.68
C ILE A 255 2.04 8.49 -16.04
N PRO A 256 1.49 9.69 -16.26
CA PRO A 256 1.71 10.41 -17.49
C PRO A 256 3.19 10.79 -17.61
N PRO A 257 3.81 10.64 -18.79
CA PRO A 257 5.19 11.04 -18.99
C PRO A 257 5.34 12.55 -18.78
N VAL A 258 6.17 12.96 -17.82
CA VAL A 258 6.50 14.36 -17.57
C VAL A 258 7.64 14.77 -18.50
N GLY A 259 7.43 15.78 -19.34
CA GLY A 259 8.51 16.41 -20.12
C GLY A 259 9.20 15.51 -21.15
N GLY A 260 8.49 14.54 -21.75
CA GLY A 260 9.07 13.62 -22.75
C GLY A 260 9.91 12.48 -22.15
N ALA A 261 9.91 12.33 -20.82
CA ALA A 261 10.52 11.17 -20.16
C ALA A 261 9.81 9.87 -20.57
N THR A 262 10.58 8.78 -20.63
CA THR A 262 10.03 7.43 -20.81
C THR A 262 9.02 7.15 -19.70
N PRO A 263 7.85 6.54 -20.00
CA PRO A 263 6.89 6.16 -18.98
C PRO A 263 7.56 5.30 -17.90
N THR A 264 7.35 5.65 -16.63
CA THR A 264 7.86 4.85 -15.52
C THR A 264 6.93 3.68 -15.25
N ASN A 265 7.53 2.55 -14.89
CA ASN A 265 6.81 1.31 -14.59
C ASN A 265 5.94 1.48 -13.34
N TRP A 266 6.40 2.26 -12.36
CA TRP A 266 5.69 2.53 -11.10
C TRP A 266 6.13 3.84 -10.47
N VAL A 267 5.36 4.31 -9.48
CA VAL A 267 5.70 5.42 -8.58
C VAL A 267 5.54 4.97 -7.14
N ASP A 268 6.59 5.22 -6.35
CA ASP A 268 6.65 4.90 -4.93
C ASP A 268 6.30 6.12 -4.08
N SER A 269 5.43 5.92 -3.08
CA SER A 269 5.04 6.91 -2.10
C SER A 269 5.32 6.36 -0.70
N PRO A 270 6.38 6.83 0.00
CA PRO A 270 6.66 6.41 1.35
C PRO A 270 5.55 6.89 2.28
N LEU A 271 5.06 6.02 3.16
CA LEU A 271 3.97 6.32 4.09
C LEU A 271 4.48 6.54 5.50
N ILE A 272 5.28 5.58 5.99
CA ILE A 272 5.83 5.59 7.34
C ILE A 272 7.23 5.00 7.32
N TYR A 273 8.07 5.52 8.21
CA TYR A 273 9.43 5.05 8.44
C TYR A 273 9.48 4.26 9.75
N GLY A 274 10.55 3.48 9.91
CA GLY A 274 10.80 2.78 11.16
C GLY A 274 10.02 1.48 11.32
N VAL A 275 9.48 0.93 10.24
CA VAL A 275 8.71 -0.32 10.24
C VAL A 275 9.66 -1.49 10.41
N GLN A 276 9.47 -2.24 11.49
CA GLN A 276 10.23 -3.45 11.79
C GLN A 276 9.55 -4.71 11.27
N ASN A 277 8.22 -4.69 11.22
CA ASN A 277 7.43 -5.82 10.77
C ASN A 277 6.13 -5.32 10.14
N PHE A 278 5.69 -6.04 9.12
CA PHE A 278 4.44 -5.78 8.41
C PHE A 278 3.90 -7.12 7.96
N GLN A 279 2.77 -7.52 8.54
CA GLN A 279 2.15 -8.83 8.37
C GLN A 279 0.70 -8.67 7.97
N ILE A 280 0.20 -9.55 7.11
CA ILE A 280 -1.12 -9.48 6.52
C ILE A 280 -1.81 -10.83 6.61
N GLN A 281 -2.92 -10.83 7.34
CA GLN A 281 -3.83 -11.96 7.42
C GLN A 281 -5.04 -11.74 6.53
N TYR A 282 -5.45 -12.79 5.85
CA TYR A 282 -6.63 -12.80 4.98
C TYR A 282 -7.71 -13.61 5.65
N ILE A 283 -8.90 -13.01 5.76
CA ILE A 283 -10.09 -13.67 6.28
C ILE A 283 -10.95 -14.05 5.07
N MET A 284 -11.15 -15.34 4.90
CA MET A 284 -11.86 -15.95 3.79
C MET A 284 -13.38 -15.93 4.05
N ASP A 285 -14.17 -16.41 3.09
CA ASP A 285 -15.63 -16.42 3.18
C ASP A 285 -16.21 -17.52 4.06
N ASP A 286 -15.48 -18.62 4.22
CA ASP A 286 -15.74 -19.65 5.22
C ASP A 286 -15.32 -19.23 6.65
N GLY A 287 -14.74 -18.03 6.80
CA GLY A 287 -14.26 -17.49 8.07
C GLY A 287 -12.85 -17.97 8.46
N THR A 288 -12.19 -18.76 7.63
CA THR A 288 -10.79 -19.15 7.86
C THR A 288 -9.87 -17.94 7.79
N VAL A 289 -8.79 -17.98 8.56
CA VAL A 289 -7.74 -16.95 8.57
C VAL A 289 -6.46 -17.59 8.08
N THR A 290 -5.87 -17.02 7.04
CA THR A 290 -4.63 -17.51 6.43
C THR A 290 -3.70 -16.35 6.12
N ASP A 291 -2.39 -16.56 6.25
CA ASP A 291 -1.38 -15.60 5.83
C ASP A 291 -1.15 -15.70 4.31
N ASN A 292 -1.53 -16.84 3.70
CA ASN A 292 -1.32 -17.12 2.29
C ASN A 292 -2.55 -17.83 1.68
N PRO A 293 -3.49 -17.09 1.04
CA PRO A 293 -4.72 -17.66 0.49
C PRO A 293 -4.51 -18.59 -0.71
N ILE A 294 -3.40 -18.45 -1.44
CA ILE A 294 -3.13 -19.27 -2.61
C ILE A 294 -2.51 -20.62 -2.26
N ALA A 295 -1.85 -20.69 -1.09
CA ALA A 295 -1.14 -21.89 -0.68
C ALA A 295 -2.11 -23.07 -0.60
N GLY A 296 -1.68 -24.18 -1.21
CA GLY A 296 -2.38 -25.46 -1.10
C GLY A 296 -2.40 -26.00 0.33
N PRO A 297 -2.92 -27.23 0.52
CA PRO A 297 -2.92 -27.92 1.82
C PRO A 297 -1.54 -28.03 2.49
N ASP A 298 -0.44 -27.91 1.75
CA ASP A 298 0.92 -27.91 2.29
C ASP A 298 1.35 -26.57 2.94
N GLY A 299 0.60 -25.49 2.71
CA GLY A 299 0.88 -24.15 3.23
C GLY A 299 2.03 -23.42 2.56
N ILE A 300 2.53 -23.89 1.41
CA ILE A 300 3.68 -23.33 0.70
C ILE A 300 3.23 -22.81 -0.67
N ALA A 301 3.37 -21.51 -0.95
CA ALA A 301 3.11 -21.00 -2.30
C ALA A 301 4.25 -21.33 -3.28
N GLY A 302 3.88 -21.54 -4.54
CA GLY A 302 4.70 -21.98 -5.66
C GLY A 302 4.69 -23.49 -5.90
N THR A 303 3.73 -24.23 -5.33
CA THR A 303 3.63 -25.69 -5.43
C THR A 303 2.43 -26.10 -6.30
N ALA A 304 2.39 -27.38 -6.69
CA ALA A 304 1.41 -27.86 -7.66
C ALA A 304 -0.01 -27.99 -7.08
N ASP A 305 -0.16 -27.92 -5.76
CA ASP A 305 -1.42 -27.94 -5.03
C ASP A 305 -1.96 -26.54 -4.72
N ASP A 306 -1.28 -25.49 -5.16
CA ASP A 306 -1.78 -24.12 -5.05
C ASP A 306 -3.09 -23.90 -5.80
N ILE A 307 -3.94 -23.07 -5.20
CA ILE A 307 -5.26 -22.75 -5.74
C ILE A 307 -5.39 -21.23 -5.85
N PRO A 308 -4.88 -20.61 -6.94
CA PRO A 308 -4.92 -19.16 -7.13
C PRO A 308 -6.34 -18.55 -7.07
N THR A 309 -7.36 -19.35 -7.41
CA THR A 309 -8.77 -18.94 -7.37
C THR A 309 -9.27 -18.65 -5.94
N ASN A 310 -8.60 -19.16 -4.90
CA ASN A 310 -8.92 -18.86 -3.50
C ASN A 310 -8.80 -17.36 -3.19
N LEU A 311 -7.97 -16.59 -3.90
CA LEU A 311 -7.90 -15.14 -3.70
C LEU A 311 -9.24 -14.41 -3.92
N ALA A 312 -10.16 -14.99 -4.70
CA ALA A 312 -11.51 -14.46 -4.88
C ALA A 312 -12.42 -14.66 -3.64
N ALA A 313 -12.06 -15.58 -2.74
CA ALA A 313 -12.77 -15.87 -1.50
C ALA A 313 -12.38 -14.92 -0.34
N VAL A 314 -11.32 -14.13 -0.47
CA VAL A 314 -10.92 -13.14 0.54
C VAL A 314 -12.05 -12.11 0.76
N ARG A 315 -12.50 -11.95 2.01
CA ARG A 315 -13.54 -11.00 2.44
C ARG A 315 -13.00 -9.84 3.25
N GLN A 316 -11.98 -10.09 4.07
CA GLN A 316 -11.35 -9.07 4.88
C GLN A 316 -9.84 -9.27 4.89
N ILE A 317 -9.12 -8.19 5.12
CA ILE A 317 -7.68 -8.21 5.38
C ILE A 317 -7.44 -7.64 6.77
N ARG A 318 -6.52 -8.24 7.50
CA ARG A 318 -6.04 -7.77 8.79
C ARG A 318 -4.56 -7.47 8.65
N LEU A 319 -4.21 -6.19 8.82
CA LEU A 319 -2.84 -5.73 8.74
C LEU A 319 -2.30 -5.49 10.15
N THR A 320 -1.11 -5.99 10.42
CA THR A 320 -0.36 -5.71 11.65
C THR A 320 0.94 -5.02 11.27
N VAL A 321 1.19 -3.85 11.86
CA VAL A 321 2.41 -3.06 11.64
C VAL A 321 3.12 -2.84 12.96
N ASP A 322 4.39 -3.23 13.02
CA ASP A 322 5.29 -2.93 14.12
C ASP A 322 6.24 -1.82 13.70
N VAL A 323 6.23 -0.70 14.43
CA VAL A 323 7.12 0.44 14.19
C VAL A 323 8.00 0.71 15.39
N ARG A 324 9.19 1.28 15.14
CA ARG A 324 10.06 1.81 16.18
C ARG A 324 10.43 3.27 15.97
N SER A 325 10.71 3.96 17.08
CA SER A 325 11.30 5.30 17.07
C SER A 325 12.79 5.24 16.73
N VAL A 326 13.31 6.39 16.29
CA VAL A 326 14.76 6.62 16.16
C VAL A 326 15.38 6.91 17.54
N GLU A 327 14.62 7.54 18.44
CA GLU A 327 15.08 7.83 19.80
C GLU A 327 14.99 6.58 20.71
N ASN A 328 15.96 6.45 21.60
CA ASN A 328 15.97 5.43 22.64
C ASN A 328 15.30 5.92 23.92
N ASN A 329 14.66 5.01 24.62
CA ASN A 329 14.16 5.19 25.97
C ASN A 329 15.31 5.24 26.98
N THR A 330 14.98 5.47 28.26
CA THR A 330 15.95 5.54 29.36
C THR A 330 16.75 4.25 29.57
N ASN A 331 16.28 3.11 29.03
CA ASN A 331 16.96 1.82 29.07
C ASN A 331 17.82 1.57 27.81
N GLY A 332 17.98 2.55 26.93
CA GLY A 332 18.75 2.43 25.68
C GLY A 332 18.06 1.65 24.57
N GLN A 333 16.75 1.36 24.71
CA GLN A 333 15.97 0.63 23.71
C GLN A 333 15.06 1.60 22.95
N PRO A 334 14.84 1.42 21.63
CA PRO A 334 13.90 2.26 20.90
C PRO A 334 12.47 2.04 21.41
N PHE A 335 11.62 3.07 21.30
CA PHE A 335 10.19 2.88 21.52
C PHE A 335 9.63 2.03 20.38
N GLN A 336 8.76 1.08 20.72
CA GLN A 336 8.08 0.22 19.77
C GLN A 336 6.57 0.39 19.94
N GLU A 337 5.84 0.36 18.83
CA GLU A 337 4.39 0.39 18.81
C GLU A 337 3.90 -0.60 17.76
N THR A 338 2.93 -1.42 18.14
CA THR A 338 2.23 -2.34 17.25
C THR A 338 0.80 -1.85 17.05
N GLN A 339 0.35 -1.76 15.80
CA GLN A 339 -1.06 -1.55 15.50
C GLN A 339 -1.57 -2.62 14.56
N THR A 340 -2.78 -3.08 14.86
CA THR A 340 -3.53 -4.00 14.01
C THR A 340 -4.83 -3.35 13.57
N ALA A 341 -5.14 -3.41 12.28
CA ALA A 341 -6.41 -2.96 11.73
C ALA A 341 -6.98 -4.01 10.79
N THR A 342 -8.31 -4.15 10.78
CA THR A 342 -9.02 -5.06 9.88
C THR A 342 -9.92 -4.26 8.95
N PHE A 343 -9.87 -4.54 7.66
CA PHE A 343 -10.65 -3.87 6.62
C PHE A 343 -11.42 -4.90 5.81
N SER A 344 -12.68 -4.61 5.54
CA SER A 344 -13.49 -5.40 4.61
C SER A 344 -13.20 -4.97 3.18
N THR A 345 -13.20 -5.95 2.26
CA THR A 345 -12.92 -5.73 0.85
C THR A 345 -14.18 -5.94 0.03
N ARG A 346 -14.30 -5.25 -1.11
CA ARG A 346 -15.42 -5.43 -2.05
C ARG A 346 -15.10 -6.50 -3.10
N ASN A 347 -14.49 -7.59 -2.66
CA ASN A 347 -14.09 -8.68 -3.55
C ASN A 347 -15.33 -9.41 -4.11
N LEU A 348 -15.12 -10.14 -5.20
CA LEU A 348 -16.10 -10.77 -6.08
C LEU A 348 -17.25 -11.50 -5.38
N GLY A 349 -17.01 -12.17 -4.25
CA GLY A 349 -18.09 -12.87 -3.56
C GLY A 349 -19.02 -11.99 -2.70
N TYR A 350 -18.70 -10.72 -2.46
CA TYR A 350 -19.58 -9.78 -1.76
C TYR A 350 -20.57 -9.08 -2.70
N GLU A 351 -20.21 -8.83 -3.95
CA GLU A 351 -21.10 -8.20 -4.95
C GLU A 351 -21.81 -9.22 -5.88
N ALA A 352 -21.42 -10.50 -5.83
CA ALA A 352 -22.04 -11.57 -6.65
C ALA A 352 -23.31 -12.18 -6.02
N ASN A 353 -23.61 -11.85 -4.75
CA ASN A 353 -24.81 -12.24 -4.01
C ASN A 353 -25.62 -11.01 -3.59
#